data_AF-A0A7X0DYV2-F1
#
_entry.id   AF-A0A7X0DYV2-F1
#
_cell.length_a   1.000
_cell.length_b   1.000
_cell.length_c   1.000
_cell.angle_alpha   90.00
_cell.angle_beta   90.00
_cell.angle_gamma   90.00
#
_symmetry.space_group_name_H-M   'P 1'
#
loop_
_entity.id
_entity.type
_entity.pdbx_description
1 polymer ?
#
loop_
_entity_poly.entity_id
_entity_poly.type
_entity_poly.pdbx_seq_one_letter_code
_entity_poly.pdbx_strand_id
1 'polypeptide(L)'
;MILFSRRNLHYTDYKWTAYTQNDPRVAGKPDATPFTKDEGNEMVYLINKLMILWDYRFANTGNKMEKLIHDKLPPEINTQEDIQSWLKTNLKF
;
A
#
# COMPACT_ATOMS: atom_id res chain seq x y z
N MET A 1 -3.28 -3.02 -16.97
CA MET A 1 -2.25 -2.88 -15.93
C MET A 1 -2.56 -1.63 -15.14
N ILE A 2 -2.75 -1.73 -13.83
CA ILE A 2 -2.95 -0.54 -12.99
C ILE A 2 -1.60 0.17 -12.88
N LEU A 3 -1.57 1.46 -13.21
CA LEU A 3 -0.39 2.30 -13.17
C LEU A 3 -0.48 3.27 -11.98
N PHE A 4 -0.81 2.76 -10.78
CA PHE A 4 -0.73 3.59 -9.59
C PHE A 4 0.75 3.82 -9.30
N SER A 5 1.14 5.09 -9.22
CA SER A 5 2.53 5.51 -9.14
C SER A 5 2.68 6.61 -8.10
N ARG A 6 3.93 7.03 -7.85
CA ARG A 6 4.22 8.20 -7.02
C ARG A 6 3.38 9.43 -7.35
N ARG A 7 3.05 9.67 -8.63
CA ARG A 7 2.25 10.82 -9.07
C ARG A 7 0.78 10.74 -8.65
N ASN A 8 0.32 9.53 -8.34
CA ASN A 8 -1.03 9.31 -7.88
C ASN A 8 -1.14 9.49 -6.38
N LEU A 9 -0.06 9.35 -5.61
CA LEU A 9 -0.08 9.55 -4.17
C LEU A 9 -0.57 10.96 -3.80
N HIS A 10 -1.43 11.03 -2.80
CA HIS A 10 -1.97 12.28 -2.27
C HIS A 10 -0.98 12.98 -1.33
N TYR A 11 -0.26 12.21 -0.52
CA TYR A 11 0.68 12.75 0.46
C TYR A 11 2.08 12.89 -0.15
N THR A 12 2.86 13.83 0.38
CA THR A 12 4.17 14.23 -0.17
C THR A 12 5.33 14.04 0.80
N ASP A 13 5.04 13.69 2.05
CA ASP A 13 5.97 13.46 3.16
C ASP A 13 6.62 12.07 3.16
N TYR A 14 6.33 11.26 2.14
CA TYR A 14 6.96 9.96 1.96
C TYR A 14 8.48 10.04 1.80
N LYS A 15 9.13 9.09 2.46
CA LYS A 15 10.51 8.69 2.15
C LYS A 15 10.51 7.83 0.88
N TRP A 16 11.68 7.75 0.25
CA TRP A 16 11.90 7.04 -1.01
C TRP A 16 13.19 6.24 -0.92
N THR A 17 13.26 5.35 0.06
CA THR A 17 14.44 4.50 0.25
C THR A 17 14.60 3.55 -0.94
N ALA A 18 15.83 3.41 -1.43
CA ALA A 18 16.14 2.45 -2.47
C ALA A 18 16.21 1.04 -1.86
N TYR A 19 15.39 0.12 -2.38
CA TYR A 19 15.40 -1.28 -1.99
C TYR A 19 16.21 -2.09 -2.99
N THR A 20 16.81 -3.19 -2.52
CA THR A 20 17.48 -4.15 -3.39
C THR A 20 16.47 -4.87 -4.27
N GLN A 21 16.94 -5.43 -5.39
CA GLN A 21 16.11 -6.26 -6.24
C GLN A 21 15.51 -7.44 -5.44
N ASN A 22 14.20 -7.66 -5.58
CA ASN A 22 13.43 -8.69 -4.87
C ASN A 22 13.31 -8.52 -3.34
N ASP A 23 13.50 -7.31 -2.81
CA ASP A 23 13.19 -7.06 -1.39
C ASP A 23 11.70 -7.34 -1.11
N PRO A 24 11.37 -8.14 -0.08
CA PRO A 24 9.99 -8.53 0.20
C PRO A 24 9.09 -7.34 0.58
N ARG A 25 9.66 -6.20 0.97
CA ARG A 25 8.89 -4.96 1.25
C ARG A 25 8.27 -4.34 0.00
N VAL A 26 8.83 -4.65 -1.18
CA VAL A 26 8.41 -4.08 -2.47
C VAL A 26 8.25 -5.15 -3.57
N ALA A 27 8.24 -6.42 -3.21
CA ALA A 27 8.14 -7.54 -4.15
C ALA A 27 7.41 -8.74 -3.54
N GLY A 28 6.96 -9.67 -4.38
CA GLY A 28 6.28 -10.89 -3.93
C GLY A 28 4.78 -10.72 -3.69
N LYS A 29 4.27 -11.42 -2.68
CA LYS A 29 2.88 -11.36 -2.22
C LYS A 29 2.87 -10.71 -0.82
N PRO A 30 1.82 -9.96 -0.46
CA PRO A 30 1.64 -9.52 0.92
C PRO A 30 1.68 -10.70 1.88
N ASP A 31 2.55 -10.62 2.87
CA ASP A 31 2.79 -11.63 3.92
C ASP A 31 3.14 -10.92 5.25
N ALA A 32 3.76 -11.65 6.17
CA ALA A 32 4.21 -11.14 7.47
C ALA A 32 5.38 -10.12 7.39
N THR A 33 5.80 -9.69 6.20
CA THR A 33 6.81 -8.65 6.03
C THR A 33 6.36 -7.34 6.68
N PRO A 34 7.22 -6.70 7.50
CA PRO A 34 6.93 -5.40 8.09
C PRO A 34 6.66 -4.33 7.02
N PHE A 35 5.68 -3.48 7.26
CA PHE A 35 5.29 -2.39 6.38
C PHE A 35 5.51 -1.03 7.06
N THR A 36 6.09 -0.10 6.30
CA THR A 36 6.32 1.27 6.74
C THR A 36 5.43 2.22 5.97
N LYS A 37 4.42 2.79 6.64
CA LYS A 37 3.46 3.72 5.99
C LYS A 37 4.08 5.03 5.50
N ASP A 38 5.25 5.42 6.05
CA ASP A 38 5.98 6.61 5.63
C ASP A 38 6.89 6.34 4.41
N GLU A 39 7.00 5.09 3.93
CA GLU A 39 7.79 4.74 2.75
C GLU A 39 6.93 4.66 1.50
N GLY A 40 7.18 5.58 0.56
CA GLY A 40 6.38 5.71 -0.66
C GLY A 40 6.50 4.51 -1.59
N ASN A 41 7.66 3.86 -1.61
CA ASN A 41 7.87 2.64 -2.41
C ASN A 41 7.02 1.47 -1.89
N GLU A 42 6.97 1.27 -0.58
CA GLU A 42 6.14 0.23 0.05
C GLU A 42 4.64 0.55 -0.13
N MET A 43 4.25 1.81 0.04
CA MET A 43 2.86 2.26 -0.15
C MET A 43 2.36 1.98 -1.57
N VAL A 44 3.12 2.40 -2.58
CA VAL A 44 2.78 2.19 -4.00
C VAL A 44 2.76 0.70 -4.34
N TYR A 45 3.72 -0.06 -3.82
CA TYR A 45 3.77 -1.51 -4.02
C TYR A 45 2.50 -2.17 -3.46
N LEU A 46 2.19 -1.93 -2.18
CA LEU A 46 1.08 -2.58 -1.51
C LEU A 46 -0.26 -2.24 -2.18
N ILE A 47 -0.49 -0.96 -2.49
CA ILE A 47 -1.70 -0.52 -3.20
C ILE A 47 -1.83 -1.22 -4.54
N ASN A 48 -0.77 -1.24 -5.37
CA ASN A 48 -0.83 -1.92 -6.66
C ASN A 48 -1.11 -3.41 -6.52
N LYS A 49 -0.50 -4.09 -5.54
CA LYS A 49 -0.74 -5.51 -5.28
C LYS A 49 -2.19 -5.78 -4.89
N LEU A 50 -2.73 -5.00 -3.97
CA LEU A 50 -4.13 -5.14 -3.54
C LEU A 50 -5.11 -4.83 -4.66
N MET A 51 -4.82 -3.81 -5.48
CA MET A 51 -5.63 -3.50 -6.66
C MET A 51 -5.65 -4.65 -7.67
N ILE A 52 -4.51 -5.31 -7.90
CA ILE A 52 -4.45 -6.52 -8.75
C ILE A 52 -5.22 -7.68 -8.11
N LEU A 53 -5.00 -7.94 -6.82
CA LEU A 53 -5.63 -9.05 -6.09
C LEU A 53 -7.16 -8.93 -6.03
N TRP A 54 -7.69 -7.70 -5.98
CA TRP A 54 -9.12 -7.42 -5.87
C TRP A 54 -9.76 -6.96 -7.19
N ASP A 55 -9.04 -7.03 -8.31
CA ASP A 55 -9.44 -6.56 -9.66
C ASP A 55 -9.96 -5.11 -9.69
N TYR A 56 -9.35 -4.22 -8.89
CA TYR A 56 -9.64 -2.79 -8.92
C TYR A 56 -8.83 -2.07 -9.97
N ARG A 57 -9.49 -1.28 -10.81
CA ARG A 57 -8.85 -0.67 -12.01
C ARG A 57 -8.70 0.85 -11.95
N PHE A 58 -9.26 1.51 -10.94
CA PHE A 58 -9.30 2.96 -10.85
C PHE A 58 -8.27 3.49 -9.85
N ALA A 59 -7.46 4.48 -10.26
CA ALA A 59 -6.47 5.12 -9.38
C ALA A 59 -7.10 5.74 -8.12
N ASN A 60 -8.33 6.26 -8.23
CA ASN A 60 -9.10 6.80 -7.09
C ASN A 60 -9.30 5.76 -5.98
N THR A 61 -9.41 4.48 -6.33
CA THR A 61 -9.48 3.39 -5.35
C THR A 61 -8.16 3.25 -4.59
N GLY A 62 -7.03 3.38 -5.29
CA GLY A 62 -5.70 3.44 -4.67
C GLY A 62 -5.56 4.63 -3.73
N ASN A 63 -6.08 5.81 -4.10
CA ASN A 63 -6.08 6.98 -3.22
C ASN A 63 -6.92 6.80 -1.96
N LYS A 64 -8.08 6.13 -2.07
CA LYS A 64 -8.89 5.78 -0.90
C LYS A 64 -8.11 4.86 0.04
N MET A 65 -7.39 3.86 -0.50
CA MET A 65 -6.53 2.97 0.30
C MET A 65 -5.38 3.73 0.96
N GLU A 66 -4.65 4.54 0.19
CA GLU A 66 -3.56 5.38 0.69
C GLU A 66 -4.02 6.23 1.88
N LYS A 67 -5.13 6.96 1.71
CA LYS A 67 -5.69 7.82 2.75
C LYS A 67 -6.07 7.04 4.01
N LEU A 68 -6.66 5.86 3.85
CA LEU A 68 -6.98 5.00 4.99
C LEU A 68 -5.72 4.54 5.72
N ILE A 69 -4.71 4.07 4.99
CA ILE A 69 -3.45 3.61 5.59
C ILE A 69 -2.74 4.78 6.29
N HIS A 70 -2.63 5.92 5.63
CA HIS A 70 -1.87 7.05 6.16
C HIS A 70 -2.52 7.65 7.42
N ASP A 71 -3.84 7.92 7.36
CA ASP A 71 -4.56 8.67 8.39
C ASP A 71 -5.16 7.80 9.50
N LYS A 72 -5.51 6.54 9.19
CA LYS A 72 -6.38 5.71 10.05
C LYS A 72 -5.80 4.36 10.40
N LEU A 73 -4.63 3.97 9.86
CA LEU A 73 -4.01 2.70 10.21
C LEU A 73 -3.65 2.70 11.70
N PRO A 74 -4.18 1.74 12.49
CA PRO A 74 -3.81 1.58 13.88
C PRO A 74 -2.33 1.16 14.02
N PRO A 75 -1.61 1.64 15.05
CA PRO A 75 -0.18 1.35 15.23
C PRO A 75 0.12 -0.14 15.50
N GLU A 76 -0.86 -0.92 15.97
CA GLU A 76 -0.74 -2.36 16.16
C GLU A 76 -0.70 -3.15 14.84
N ILE A 77 -1.12 -2.53 13.73
CA ILE A 77 -1.13 -3.15 12.40
C ILE A 77 0.12 -2.73 11.65
N ASN A 78 1.08 -3.65 11.51
CA ASN A 78 2.42 -3.32 11.01
C ASN A 78 2.97 -4.29 9.95
N THR A 79 2.21 -5.31 9.55
CA THR A 79 2.60 -6.23 8.47
C THR A 79 1.76 -6.02 7.22
N GLN A 80 2.27 -6.41 6.05
CA GLN A 80 1.53 -6.29 4.79
C GLN A 80 0.23 -7.10 4.80
N GLU A 81 0.23 -8.31 5.36
CA GLU A 81 -0.96 -9.16 5.46
C GLU A 81 -2.02 -8.62 6.43
N ASP A 82 -1.60 -8.02 7.56
CA ASP A 82 -2.53 -7.42 8.51
C ASP A 82 -3.17 -6.17 7.90
N ILE A 83 -2.40 -5.34 7.19
CA ILE A 83 -2.91 -4.16 6.49
C ILE A 83 -3.89 -4.58 5.40
N GLN A 84 -3.58 -5.62 4.64
CA GLN A 84 -4.50 -6.18 3.65
C GLN A 84 -5.85 -6.56 4.29
N SER A 85 -5.81 -7.27 5.42
CA SER A 85 -6.99 -7.72 6.14
C SER A 85 -7.78 -6.54 6.71
N TRP A 86 -7.08 -5.56 7.28
CA TRP A 86 -7.68 -4.34 7.82
C TRP A 86 -8.33 -3.48 6.74
N LEU A 87 -7.67 -3.28 5.60
CA LEU A 87 -8.24 -2.56 4.46
C LEU A 87 -9.48 -3.26 3.94
N LYS A 88 -9.49 -4.59 3.84
CA LYS A 88 -10.68 -5.33 3.38
C LYS A 88 -11.91 -5.07 4.25
N THR A 89 -11.73 -4.84 5.55
CA THR A 89 -12.81 -4.51 6.49
C THR A 89 -13.19 -3.03 6.47
N ASN A 90 -12.22 -2.12 6.28
CA ASN A 90 -12.42 -0.68 6.44
C ASN A 90 -12.63 0.08 5.13
N LEU A 91 -12.24 -0.49 3.99
CA LEU A 91 -12.42 0.12 2.67
C LEU A 91 -13.87 0.00 2.23
N LYS A 92 -14.63 1.08 2.43
CA LYS A 92 -16.02 1.22 1.98
C LYS A 92 -16.07 2.08 0.72
N PHE A 93 -16.84 1.66 -0.28
CA PHE A 93 -16.95 2.37 -1.56
C PHE A 93 -18.12 3.34 -1.60
#